data_AF-A0A8H7KPK1-F1
#
_entry.id   AF-A0A8H7KPK1-F1
#
_cell.length_a   1.000
_cell.length_b   1.000
_cell.length_c   1.000
_cell.angle_alpha   90.00
_cell.angle_beta   90.00
_cell.angle_gamma   90.00
#
_symmetry.space_group_name_H-M   'P 1'
#
loop_
_entity.id
_entity.type
_entity.pdbx_description
1 polymer ?
#
loop_
_entity_poly.entity_id
_entity_poly.type
_entity_poly.pdbx_seq_one_letter_code
_entity_poly.pdbx_strand_id
1 'polypeptide(L)'
;MLYGLRNETQDAFNEAKALEASWADLEKEQRDVYQRFTPQFLLMRLRHATTAQDDQSEALASTFVQASSTSLAPGNGEIDDFVKEFKSMRKVYHKRVMWGEKWTSGEVAWRDD
;
A
#
# COMPACT_ATOMS: atom_id res chain seq x y z
N MET A 1 34.91 46.74 15.32
CA MET A 1 35.39 45.35 15.47
C MET A 1 34.47 44.54 16.38
N LEU A 2 34.35 44.84 17.68
CA LEU A 2 33.48 44.07 18.62
C LEU A 2 31.97 44.17 18.36
N TYR A 3 31.45 45.35 18.00
CA TYR A 3 30.02 45.53 17.75
C TYR A 3 29.53 44.84 16.48
N GLY A 4 30.37 44.74 15.45
CA GLY A 4 30.03 44.02 14.21
C GLY A 4 29.88 42.52 14.46
N LEU A 5 30.86 41.92 15.15
CA LEU A 5 30.81 40.51 15.53
C LEU A 5 29.61 40.19 16.44
N ARG A 6 29.25 41.11 17.33
CA ARG A 6 28.06 40.96 18.19
C ARG A 6 26.75 40.97 17.38
N ASN A 7 26.65 41.84 16.37
CA ASN A 7 25.47 41.86 15.51
C ASN A 7 25.40 40.60 14.64
N GLU A 8 26.51 40.18 14.02
CA GLU A 8 26.55 38.95 13.22
C GLU A 8 26.16 37.71 14.03
N THR A 9 26.65 37.60 15.28
CA THR A 9 26.26 36.49 16.17
C THR A 9 24.79 36.54 16.59
N GLN A 10 24.24 37.74 16.79
CA GLN A 10 22.82 37.91 17.10
C GLN A 10 21.93 37.54 15.89
N ASP A 11 22.32 37.96 14.69
CA ASP A 11 21.58 37.68 13.46
C ASP A 11 21.60 36.18 13.15
N ALA A 12 22.78 35.54 13.25
CA ALA A 12 22.92 34.09 13.09
C ALA A 12 22.10 33.29 14.13
N PHE A 13 22.04 33.78 15.37
CA PHE A 13 21.21 33.16 16.41
C PHE A 13 19.71 33.28 16.09
N ASN A 14 19.27 34.46 15.66
CA ASN A 14 17.88 34.70 15.29
C ASN A 14 17.47 33.83 14.09
N GLU A 15 18.34 33.70 13.09
CA GLU A 15 18.14 32.83 11.93
C GLU A 15 18.03 31.36 12.35
N ALA A 16 18.95 30.88 13.19
CA ALA A 16 18.91 29.51 13.71
C ALA A 16 17.60 29.22 14.47
N LYS A 17 17.11 30.19 15.26
CA LYS A 17 15.82 30.07 15.96
C LYS A 17 14.62 30.09 15.02
N ALA A 18 14.67 30.87 13.94
CA ALA A 18 13.63 30.86 12.92
C ALA A 18 13.58 29.52 12.17
N LEU A 19 14.75 28.97 11.82
CA LEU A 19 14.87 27.66 11.19
C LEU A 19 14.36 26.54 12.11
N GLU A 20 14.76 26.56 13.39
CA GLU A 20 14.26 25.61 14.40
C GLU A 20 12.73 25.66 14.53
N ALA A 21 12.14 26.86 14.52
CA ALA A 21 10.68 27.00 14.55
C ALA A 21 10.02 26.39 13.31
N SER A 22 10.59 26.60 12.12
CA SER A 22 10.06 26.04 10.86
C SER A 22 10.29 24.53 10.70
N TRP A 23 11.27 23.98 11.41
CA TRP A 23 11.61 22.56 11.33
C TRP A 23 10.46 21.65 11.77
N ALA A 24 9.73 22.06 12.82
CA ALA A 24 8.61 21.27 13.33
C ALA A 24 7.48 21.11 12.30
N ASP A 25 7.22 22.14 11.50
CA ASP A 25 6.22 22.11 10.44
C ASP A 25 6.68 21.22 9.28
N LEU A 26 7.95 21.34 8.89
CA LEU A 26 8.54 20.51 7.83
C LEU A 26 8.58 19.02 8.21
N GLU A 27 8.94 18.71 9.45
CA GLU A 27 8.96 17.33 9.96
C GLU A 27 7.54 16.74 9.99
N LYS A 28 6.54 17.56 10.33
CA LYS A 28 5.13 17.15 10.28
C LYS A 28 4.68 16.87 8.85
N GLU A 29 4.97 17.78 7.91
CA GLU A 29 4.63 17.59 6.49
C GLU A 29 5.31 16.34 5.93
N GLN A 30 6.58 16.13 6.25
CA GLN A 30 7.31 14.92 5.90
C GLN A 30 6.60 13.68 6.42
N ARG A 31 6.28 13.62 7.73
CA ARG A 31 5.57 12.47 8.31
C ARG A 31 4.24 12.21 7.61
N ASP A 32 3.45 13.23 7.32
CA ASP A 32 2.14 13.10 6.67
C ASP A 32 2.27 12.53 5.25
N VAL A 33 3.28 12.96 4.49
CA VAL A 33 3.58 12.44 3.15
C VAL A 33 4.06 10.98 3.22
N TYR A 34 5.00 10.68 4.12
CA TYR A 34 5.64 9.37 4.19
C TYR A 34 4.79 8.30 4.92
N GLN A 35 3.77 8.69 5.68
CA GLN A 35 2.89 7.77 6.41
C GLN A 35 2.35 6.63 5.52
N ARG A 36 1.97 6.95 4.28
CA ARG A 36 1.39 6.01 3.31
C ARG A 36 2.41 5.02 2.73
N PHE A 37 3.69 5.26 2.96
CA PHE A 37 4.80 4.43 2.50
C PHE A 37 5.45 3.67 3.65
N THR A 38 4.97 3.86 4.88
CA THR A 38 5.41 3.05 6.01
C THR A 38 5.13 1.56 5.75
N PRO A 39 6.03 0.65 6.16
CA PRO A 39 5.81 -0.78 6.01
C PRO A 39 4.46 -1.25 6.55
N GLN A 40 4.03 -0.70 7.70
CA GLN A 40 2.76 -1.03 8.33
C GLN A 40 1.56 -0.63 7.46
N PHE A 41 1.58 0.57 6.87
CA PHE A 41 0.52 1.01 5.97
C PHE A 41 0.48 0.17 4.69
N LEU A 42 1.64 -0.13 4.11
CA LEU A 42 1.74 -0.96 2.91
C LEU A 42 1.25 -2.39 3.16
N LEU A 43 1.55 -2.99 4.33
CA LEU A 43 1.03 -4.29 4.73
C LEU A 43 -0.49 -4.27 4.92
N MET A 44 -1.03 -3.23 5.56
CA MET A 44 -2.47 -3.02 5.67
C MET A 44 -3.12 -2.95 4.28
N ARG A 45 -2.52 -2.19 3.34
CA ARG A 45 -3.00 -2.10 1.96
C ARG A 45 -2.95 -3.44 1.24
N LEU A 46 -1.90 -4.23 1.44
CA LEU A 46 -1.79 -5.58 0.89
C LEU A 46 -2.92 -6.48 1.42
N ARG A 47 -3.22 -6.44 2.72
CA ARG A 47 -4.31 -7.22 3.33
C ARG A 47 -5.67 -6.87 2.74
N HIS A 48 -5.99 -5.58 2.64
CA HIS A 48 -7.24 -5.13 1.99
C HIS A 48 -7.32 -5.57 0.53
N ALA A 49 -6.22 -5.47 -0.21
CA ALA A 49 -6.16 -5.92 -1.59
C ALA A 49 -6.35 -7.45 -1.70
N THR A 50 -5.87 -8.23 -0.74
CA THR A 50 -6.10 -9.68 -0.69
C THR A 50 -7.58 -10.00 -0.47
N THR A 51 -8.23 -9.38 0.50
CA THR A 51 -9.68 -9.55 0.75
C THR A 51 -10.49 -9.17 -0.48
N ALA A 52 -10.24 -7.99 -1.06
CA ALA A 52 -10.95 -7.57 -2.26
C ALA A 52 -10.76 -8.52 -3.45
N GLN A 53 -9.58 -9.15 -3.57
CA GLN A 53 -9.32 -10.15 -4.62
C GLN A 53 -10.10 -11.45 -4.39
N ASP A 54 -10.28 -11.84 -3.13
CA ASP A 54 -11.08 -12.99 -2.70
C ASP A 54 -12.54 -12.76 -3.06
N ASP A 55 -13.11 -11.65 -2.57
CA ASP A 55 -14.49 -11.22 -2.81
C ASP A 55 -14.81 -11.17 -4.32
N GLN A 56 -13.90 -10.61 -5.13
CA GLN A 56 -14.07 -10.56 -6.58
C GLN A 56 -14.11 -11.97 -7.21
N SER A 57 -13.25 -12.88 -6.73
CA SER A 57 -13.23 -14.26 -7.25
C SER A 57 -14.49 -15.03 -6.86
N GLU A 58 -15.01 -14.80 -5.64
CA GLU A 58 -16.27 -15.39 -5.18
C GLU A 58 -17.48 -14.82 -5.93
N ALA A 59 -17.49 -13.52 -6.23
CA ALA A 59 -18.54 -12.88 -7.03
C ALA A 59 -18.59 -13.45 -8.46
N LEU A 60 -17.42 -13.65 -9.09
CA LEU A 60 -17.33 -14.29 -10.41
C LEU A 60 -17.87 -15.72 -10.37
N ALA A 61 -17.46 -16.53 -9.39
CA ALA A 61 -17.94 -17.90 -9.23
C ALA A 61 -19.46 -17.95 -9.00
N SER A 62 -19.98 -17.07 -8.15
CA SER A 62 -21.42 -16.99 -7.85
C SER A 62 -22.23 -16.65 -9.10
N THR A 63 -21.74 -15.69 -9.90
CA THR A 63 -22.38 -15.29 -11.15
C THR A 63 -22.39 -16.44 -12.16
N PHE A 64 -21.28 -17.17 -12.28
CA PHE A 64 -21.19 -18.34 -13.17
C PHE A 64 -22.17 -19.45 -12.79
N VAL A 65 -22.30 -19.76 -11.50
CA VAL A 65 -23.25 -20.77 -11.00
C VAL A 65 -24.69 -20.34 -11.25
N GLN A 66 -25.02 -19.07 -11.00
CA GLN A 66 -26.36 -18.53 -11.28
C GLN A 66 -26.72 -18.61 -12.77
N ALA A 67 -25.79 -18.21 -13.65
CA ALA A 67 -25.98 -18.30 -15.09
C ALA A 67 -26.19 -19.75 -15.55
N SER A 68 -25.38 -20.68 -15.03
CA SER A 68 -25.48 -22.12 -15.33
C SER A 68 -26.78 -22.75 -14.86
N SER A 69 -27.42 -22.18 -13.84
CA SER A 69 -28.72 -22.66 -13.33
C SER A 69 -29.93 -22.16 -14.14
N THR A 70 -29.74 -21.09 -14.94
CA THR A 70 -30.82 -20.44 -15.70
C THR A 70 -30.78 -20.78 -17.19
N SER A 71 -29.62 -21.18 -17.73
CA SER A 71 -29.46 -21.62 -19.12
C SER A 71 -29.48 -23.14 -19.27
N LEU A 72 -29.96 -23.65 -20.42
CA LEU A 72 -30.12 -25.09 -20.69
C LEU A 72 -28.79 -25.86 -20.78
N ALA A 73 -27.67 -25.16 -20.99
CA ALA A 73 -26.30 -25.59 -20.74
C ALA A 73 -25.37 -24.42 -21.11
N PRO A 74 -24.38 -24.05 -20.28
CA PRO A 74 -23.35 -23.10 -20.70
C PRO A 74 -22.57 -23.65 -21.89
N GLY A 75 -22.23 -22.78 -22.85
CA GLY A 75 -21.43 -23.17 -24.00
C GLY A 75 -20.01 -23.55 -23.57
N ASN A 76 -19.39 -24.53 -24.23
CA ASN A 76 -18.03 -24.99 -23.87
C ASN A 76 -17.00 -23.84 -23.78
N GLY A 77 -17.14 -22.81 -24.63
CA GLY A 77 -16.29 -21.61 -24.58
C GLY A 77 -16.49 -20.74 -23.33
N GLU A 78 -17.73 -20.63 -22.83
CA GLU A 78 -18.05 -19.85 -21.61
C GLU A 78 -17.44 -20.51 -20.37
N ILE A 79 -17.42 -21.85 -20.36
CA ILE A 79 -16.79 -22.64 -19.30
C ILE A 79 -15.27 -22.42 -19.32
N ASP A 80 -14.65 -22.50 -20.49
CA ASP A 80 -13.20 -22.31 -20.63
C ASP A 80 -12.76 -20.89 -20.25
N ASP A 81 -13.54 -19.88 -20.64
CA ASP A 81 -13.30 -18.49 -20.28
C ASP A 81 -13.43 -18.26 -18.77
N PHE A 82 -14.48 -18.79 -18.14
CA PHE A 82 -14.64 -18.75 -16.69
C PHE A 82 -13.45 -19.41 -15.98
N VAL A 83 -13.06 -20.62 -16.40
CA VAL A 83 -11.95 -21.36 -15.78
C VAL A 83 -10.64 -20.57 -15.90
N LYS A 84 -10.39 -19.96 -17.06
CA LYS A 84 -9.20 -19.14 -17.29
C LYS A 84 -9.18 -17.90 -16.40
N GLU A 85 -10.28 -17.16 -16.35
CA GLU A 85 -10.40 -15.94 -15.55
C GLU A 85 -10.31 -16.25 -14.06
N PHE A 86 -11.09 -17.20 -13.56
CA PHE A 86 -11.09 -17.60 -12.16
C PHE A 86 -9.72 -18.09 -11.70
N LYS A 87 -9.04 -18.93 -12.48
CA LYS A 87 -7.67 -19.37 -12.17
C LYS A 87 -6.70 -18.19 -12.09
N SER A 88 -6.83 -17.21 -12.98
CA SER A 88 -5.97 -16.02 -12.96
C SER A 88 -6.16 -15.21 -11.67
N MET A 89 -7.41 -15.03 -11.23
CA MET A 89 -7.75 -14.30 -10.00
C MET A 89 -7.24 -15.04 -8.76
N ARG A 90 -7.46 -16.37 -8.68
CA ARG A 90 -6.96 -17.18 -7.55
C ARG A 90 -5.45 -17.20 -7.49
N LYS A 91 -4.75 -17.20 -8.63
CA LYS A 91 -3.28 -17.08 -8.66
C LYS A 91 -2.81 -15.76 -8.04
N VAL A 92 -3.47 -14.65 -8.34
CA VAL A 92 -3.16 -13.34 -7.74
C VAL A 92 -3.46 -13.35 -6.23
N TYR A 93 -4.61 -13.88 -5.83
CA TYR A 93 -4.98 -14.03 -4.41
C TYR A 93 -3.90 -14.79 -3.64
N HIS A 94 -3.57 -16.02 -4.06
CA HIS A 94 -2.60 -16.86 -3.35
C HIS A 94 -1.20 -16.23 -3.35
N LYS A 95 -0.81 -15.54 -4.42
CA LYS A 95 0.42 -14.74 -4.41
C LYS A 95 0.38 -13.71 -3.29
N ARG A 96 -0.68 -12.90 -3.18
CA ARG A 96 -0.81 -11.89 -2.13
C ARG A 96 -0.81 -12.48 -0.72
N VAL A 97 -1.48 -13.62 -0.52
CA VAL A 97 -1.46 -14.36 0.76
C VAL A 97 -0.03 -14.74 1.14
N MET A 98 0.69 -15.43 0.25
CA MET A 98 2.08 -15.84 0.50
C MET A 98 2.99 -14.64 0.81
N TRP A 99 2.83 -13.52 0.09
CA TRP A 99 3.60 -12.30 0.37
C TRP A 99 3.23 -11.68 1.72
N GLY A 100 1.95 -11.70 2.11
CA GLY A 100 1.50 -11.21 3.41
C GLY A 100 2.02 -12.06 4.57
N GLU A 101 2.08 -13.38 4.39
CA GLU A 101 2.67 -14.32 5.36
C GLU A 101 4.16 -14.07 5.54
N LYS A 102 4.92 -14.03 4.44
CA LYS A 102 6.36 -13.74 4.45
C LYS A 102 6.69 -12.40 5.09
N TRP A 103 5.84 -11.40 4.86
CA TRP A 103 5.99 -10.11 5.52
C TRP A 103 5.79 -10.25 7.02
N THR A 104 4.71 -10.91 7.44
CA THR A 104 4.38 -11.09 8.85
C THR A 104 5.41 -11.97 9.59
N SER A 105 6.06 -12.91 8.90
CA SER A 105 7.16 -13.72 9.44
C SER A 105 8.50 -12.99 9.50
N GLY A 106 8.59 -11.76 8.99
CA GLY A 106 9.83 -10.97 8.97
C GLY A 106 10.82 -11.38 7.87
N GLU A 107 10.38 -12.19 6.90
CA GLU A 107 11.20 -12.60 5.75
C GLU A 107 11.31 -11.50 4.67
N VAL A 108 10.60 -10.39 4.84
CA VAL A 108 10.67 -9.21 3.95
C VAL A 108 11.62 -8.19 4.55
N ALA A 109 12.83 -8.11 3.99
CA ALA A 109 13.79 -7.06 4.31
C ALA A 109 13.45 -5.77 3.54
N TRP A 110 13.30 -4.67 4.28
CA TRP A 110 13.28 -3.32 3.71
C TRP A 110 14.72 -2.85 3.58
N ARG A 111 15.03 -2.08 2.52
CA ARG A 111 16.31 -1.39 2.48
C ARG A 111 16.22 -0.27 3.52
N ASP A 112 17.18 -0.23 4.43
CA ASP A 112 17.42 0.97 5.23
C ASP A 112 18.06 1.99 4.27
N ASP A 113 17.41 3.14 4.10
CA ASP A 113 17.97 4.28 3.38
C ASP A 113 19.13 4.92 4.16
#